data_AF-A0A6S6TYH0-F1
#
_entry.id   AF-A0A6S6TYH0-F1
#
_cell.length_a   1.000
_cell.length_b   1.000
_cell.length_c   1.000
_cell.angle_alpha   90.00
_cell.angle_beta   90.00
_cell.angle_gamma   90.00
#
_symmetry.space_group_name_H-M   'P 1'
#
loop_
_entity.id
_entity.type
_entity.pdbx_description
1 polymer ?
#
loop_
_entity_poly.entity_id
_entity_poly.type
_entity_poly.pdbx_seq_one_letter_code
_entity_poly.pdbx_strand_id
1 'polypeptide(L)'
;MILRKITIQQGTNIEYSSKELLFLAQSGQPYRGTIYINFSSKGETFNLLDLKKYITSLRSLTLNAEDIAHTIYQKIETSITTSSLGVVVDLTARGGIQQRISFGEYFEPIIKENVFQL
;
A
#
# COMPACT_ATOMS: atom_id res chain seq x y z
N MET A 1 3.28 -11.04 9.22
CA MET A 1 2.21 -10.36 9.99
C MET A 1 0.83 -10.71 9.45
N ILE A 2 -0.20 -10.81 10.29
CA ILE A 2 -1.57 -11.17 9.89
C ILE A 2 -2.41 -9.89 9.79
N LEU A 3 -3.13 -9.70 8.68
CA LEU A 3 -4.12 -8.63 8.53
C LEU A 3 -5.48 -9.19 8.97
N ARG A 4 -6.02 -8.74 10.11
CA ARG A 4 -7.33 -9.21 10.55
C ARG A 4 -8.43 -8.58 9.72
N LYS A 5 -9.41 -9.42 9.38
CA LYS A 5 -10.60 -9.06 8.61
C LYS A 5 -11.61 -8.31 9.46
N ILE A 6 -12.32 -7.38 8.85
CA ILE A 6 -13.47 -6.65 9.41
C ILE A 6 -14.59 -6.71 8.38
N THR A 7 -15.81 -7.01 8.84
CA THR A 7 -17.01 -7.05 7.99
C THR A 7 -17.50 -5.64 7.66
N ILE A 8 -17.86 -5.42 6.39
CA ILE A 8 -18.42 -4.17 5.89
C ILE A 8 -19.50 -4.44 4.83
N GLN A 9 -20.17 -3.39 4.35
CA GLN A 9 -21.15 -3.52 3.28
C GLN A 9 -20.47 -3.94 1.96
N GLN A 10 -21.00 -4.96 1.31
CA GLN A 10 -20.53 -5.41 -0.01
C GLN A 10 -20.70 -4.30 -1.06
N GLY A 11 -19.75 -4.20 -1.99
CA GLY A 11 -19.74 -3.17 -3.03
C GLY A 11 -19.16 -1.83 -2.58
N THR A 12 -18.75 -1.71 -1.31
CA THR A 12 -18.04 -0.51 -0.85
C THR A 12 -16.68 -0.40 -1.54
N ASN A 13 -16.42 0.74 -2.19
CA ASN A 13 -15.12 1.08 -2.73
C ASN A 13 -14.26 1.73 -1.64
N ILE A 14 -13.06 1.21 -1.44
CA ILE A 14 -12.18 1.61 -0.36
C ILE A 14 -10.85 2.05 -0.94
N GLU A 15 -10.39 3.21 -0.48
CA GLU A 15 -9.08 3.73 -0.81
C GLU A 15 -8.31 4.13 0.45
N TYR A 16 -7.19 3.47 0.66
CA TYR A 16 -6.23 3.78 1.72
C TYR A 16 -5.00 4.46 1.15
N SER A 17 -4.43 5.38 1.92
CA SER A 17 -3.13 5.97 1.63
C SER A 17 -2.27 6.01 2.90
N SER A 18 -0.96 5.91 2.74
CA SER A 18 -0.01 6.12 3.83
C SER A 18 1.31 6.66 3.30
N LYS A 19 1.80 7.74 3.92
CA LYS A 19 3.12 8.34 3.64
C LYS A 19 4.26 7.67 4.43
N GLU A 20 3.97 6.57 5.14
CA GLU A 20 4.93 5.91 6.04
C GLU A 20 5.66 4.71 5.39
N LEU A 21 5.56 4.54 4.06
CA LEU A 21 6.22 3.44 3.37
C LEU A 21 7.75 3.60 3.45
N LEU A 22 8.42 2.55 3.94
CA LEU A 22 9.87 2.43 3.92
C LEU A 22 10.26 0.97 3.79
N PHE A 23 11.25 0.68 2.95
CA PHE A 23 11.90 -0.63 2.77
C PHE A 23 13.34 -0.43 2.30
N LEU A 24 14.16 -1.47 2.25
CA LEU A 24 15.57 -1.37 1.88
C LEU A 24 15.81 -1.74 0.42
N ALA A 25 16.68 -0.99 -0.24
CA ALA A 25 17.28 -1.39 -1.52
C ALA A 25 18.32 -2.48 -1.28
N GLN A 26 18.73 -3.19 -2.35
CA GLN A 26 19.86 -4.14 -2.30
C GLN A 26 21.17 -3.50 -1.81
N SER A 27 21.34 -2.19 -2.04
CA SER A 27 22.48 -1.41 -1.53
C SER A 27 22.41 -1.09 -0.03
N GLY A 28 21.34 -1.47 0.66
CA GLY A 28 21.05 -1.11 2.05
C GLY A 28 20.46 0.29 2.23
N GLN A 29 20.37 1.11 1.17
CA GLN A 29 19.75 2.43 1.28
C GLN A 29 18.22 2.33 1.39
N PRO A 30 17.57 3.11 2.27
CA PRO A 30 16.13 3.03 2.45
C PRO A 30 15.38 3.71 1.31
N TYR A 31 14.47 2.99 0.64
CA TYR A 31 13.42 3.59 -0.16
C TYR A 31 12.34 4.16 0.76
N ARG A 32 11.86 5.35 0.43
CA ARG A 32 10.73 6.01 1.11
C ARG A 32 9.67 6.33 0.09
N GLY A 33 8.42 6.42 0.50
CA GLY A 33 7.35 6.76 -0.42
C GLY A 33 5.97 6.84 0.20
N THR A 34 4.99 7.00 -0.67
CA THR A 34 3.57 6.92 -0.34
C THR A 34 2.98 5.69 -1.00
N ILE A 35 2.24 4.91 -0.23
CA ILE A 35 1.45 3.77 -0.71
C ILE A 35 -0.01 4.20 -0.84
N TYR A 36 -0.65 3.76 -1.91
CA TYR A 36 -2.08 3.87 -2.17
C TYR A 36 -2.63 2.49 -2.50
N ILE A 37 -3.79 2.17 -1.94
CA ILE A 37 -4.47 0.89 -2.13
C ILE A 37 -5.92 1.22 -2.45
N ASN A 38 -6.44 0.71 -3.57
CA ASN A 38 -7.85 0.82 -3.94
C ASN A 38 -8.43 -0.58 -4.17
N PHE A 39 -9.64 -0.84 -3.68
CA PHE A 39 -10.39 -2.04 -4.04
C PHE A 39 -11.89 -1.88 -3.80
N SER A 40 -12.67 -2.68 -4.53
CA SER A 40 -14.08 -2.93 -4.22
C SER A 40 -14.20 -4.11 -3.24
N SER A 41 -14.85 -3.88 -2.11
CA SER A 41 -15.03 -4.90 -1.09
C SER A 41 -16.09 -5.93 -1.45
N LYS A 42 -15.78 -7.21 -1.21
CA LYS A 42 -16.75 -8.32 -1.23
C LYS A 42 -17.39 -8.57 0.16
N GLY A 43 -17.53 -7.52 0.97
CA GLY A 43 -18.05 -7.59 2.35
C GLY A 43 -16.97 -7.65 3.43
N GLU A 44 -15.71 -7.56 3.04
CA GLU A 44 -14.54 -7.59 3.93
C GLU A 44 -13.63 -6.38 3.70
N THR A 45 -13.01 -5.89 4.78
CA THR A 45 -11.84 -5.00 4.76
C THR A 45 -10.85 -5.43 5.84
N PHE A 46 -9.73 -4.74 5.99
CA PHE A 46 -8.74 -5.01 7.04
C PHE A 46 -8.78 -3.99 8.17
N ASN A 47 -8.33 -4.43 9.35
CA ASN A 47 -8.09 -3.56 10.49
C ASN A 47 -6.94 -2.57 10.21
N LEU A 48 -7.19 -1.27 10.42
CA LEU A 48 -6.22 -0.20 10.16
C LEU A 48 -4.95 -0.30 11.00
N LEU A 49 -5.05 -0.76 12.25
CA LEU A 49 -3.88 -0.96 13.11
C LEU A 49 -2.99 -2.08 12.54
N ASP A 50 -3.59 -3.16 12.06
CA ASP A 50 -2.85 -4.27 11.46
C ASP A 50 -2.23 -3.86 10.11
N LEU A 51 -2.93 -3.06 9.29
CA LEU A 51 -2.37 -2.47 8.07
C LEU A 51 -1.14 -1.60 8.40
N LYS A 52 -1.25 -0.70 9.39
CA LYS A 52 -0.13 0.16 9.82
C LYS A 52 1.07 -0.67 10.26
N LYS A 53 0.84 -1.71 11.06
CA LYS A 53 1.92 -2.60 11.49
C LYS A 53 2.52 -3.38 10.32
N TYR A 54 1.71 -3.80 9.34
CA TYR A 54 2.22 -4.42 8.12
C TYR A 54 3.11 -3.46 7.31
N ILE A 55 2.67 -2.22 7.05
CA ILE A 55 3.48 -1.21 6.36
C ILE A 55 4.80 -0.97 7.12
N THR A 56 4.74 -0.90 8.45
CA THR A 56 5.94 -0.77 9.30
C THR A 56 6.87 -1.97 9.17
N SER A 57 6.34 -3.18 8.98
CA SER A 57 7.16 -4.39 8.81
C SER A 57 7.90 -4.45 7.47
N LEU A 58 7.49 -3.66 6.46
CA LEU A 58 8.23 -3.57 5.18
C LEU A 58 9.63 -2.96 5.36
N ARG A 59 9.87 -2.25 6.47
CA ARG A 59 11.15 -1.60 6.78
C ARG A 59 12.33 -2.57 6.88
N SER A 60 12.06 -3.82 7.24
CA SER A 60 13.07 -4.87 7.34
C SER A 60 13.23 -5.69 6.06
N LEU A 61 12.45 -5.41 5.01
CA LEU A 61 12.53 -6.12 3.75
C LEU A 61 13.50 -5.43 2.79
N THR A 62 14.30 -6.24 2.11
CA THR A 62 15.15 -5.81 1.01
C THR A 62 14.49 -6.19 -0.30
N LEU A 63 14.11 -5.20 -1.11
CA LEU A 63 13.36 -5.38 -2.35
C LEU A 63 13.90 -4.44 -3.44
N ASN A 64 13.67 -4.79 -4.70
CA ASN A 64 13.77 -3.81 -5.78
C ASN A 64 12.56 -2.86 -5.73
N ALA A 65 12.71 -1.69 -6.34
CA ALA A 65 11.63 -0.68 -6.34
C ALA A 65 10.38 -1.20 -7.05
N GLU A 66 10.57 -2.00 -8.09
CA GLU A 66 9.54 -2.58 -8.95
C GLU A 66 8.70 -3.65 -8.24
N ASP A 67 9.30 -4.33 -7.25
CA ASP A 67 8.67 -5.46 -6.56
C ASP A 67 7.73 -5.04 -5.44
N ILE A 68 7.82 -3.78 -4.96
CA ILE A 68 7.12 -3.34 -3.75
C ILE A 68 5.59 -3.36 -3.91
N ALA A 69 5.08 -2.84 -5.04
CA ALA A 69 3.64 -2.77 -5.30
C ALA A 69 3.03 -4.17 -5.40
N HIS A 70 3.72 -5.08 -6.10
CA HIS A 70 3.33 -6.48 -6.21
C HIS A 70 3.36 -7.20 -4.84
N THR A 71 4.41 -6.98 -4.04
CA THR A 71 4.53 -7.57 -2.70
C THR A 71 3.35 -7.18 -1.80
N ILE A 72 2.96 -5.91 -1.84
CA ILE A 72 1.79 -5.40 -1.10
C ILE A 72 0.50 -5.99 -1.65
N TYR A 73 0.33 -6.00 -2.97
CA TYR A 73 -0.83 -6.56 -3.65
C TYR A 73 -1.07 -8.01 -3.21
N GLN A 74 -0.06 -8.87 -3.32
CA GLN A 74 -0.15 -10.28 -2.93
C GLN A 74 -0.51 -10.44 -1.44
N LYS A 75 0.03 -9.58 -0.58
CA LYS A 75 -0.30 -9.63 0.84
C LYS A 75 -1.77 -9.32 1.11
N ILE A 76 -2.34 -8.35 0.40
CA ILE A 76 -3.74 -7.97 0.57
C ILE A 76 -4.66 -9.04 -0.02
N GLU A 77 -4.37 -9.51 -1.22
CA GLU A 77 -5.13 -10.55 -1.93
C GLU A 77 -5.20 -11.85 -1.11
N THR A 78 -4.11 -12.25 -0.46
CA THR A 78 -4.10 -13.42 0.42
C THR A 78 -4.80 -13.21 1.77
N SER A 79 -5.08 -11.96 2.15
CA SER A 79 -5.63 -11.62 3.46
C SER A 79 -7.14 -11.33 3.46
N ILE A 80 -7.67 -10.73 2.38
CA ILE A 80 -9.09 -10.38 2.25
C ILE A 80 -9.60 -10.63 0.84
N THR A 81 -10.90 -10.89 0.72
CA THR A 81 -11.54 -11.07 -0.58
C THR A 81 -11.91 -9.72 -1.17
N THR A 82 -11.34 -9.39 -2.32
CA THR A 82 -11.54 -8.10 -2.98
C THR A 82 -11.92 -8.28 -4.44
N SER A 83 -12.30 -7.19 -5.10
CA SER A 83 -12.42 -7.07 -6.55
C SER A 83 -11.77 -5.77 -6.98
N SER A 84 -11.18 -5.75 -8.17
CA SER A 84 -10.53 -4.54 -8.68
C SER A 84 -9.46 -3.99 -7.72
N LEU A 85 -8.66 -4.89 -7.12
CA LEU A 85 -7.57 -4.47 -6.24
C LEU A 85 -6.47 -3.80 -7.07
N GLY A 86 -6.15 -2.57 -6.73
CA GLY A 86 -5.03 -1.81 -7.26
C GLY A 86 -4.12 -1.38 -6.13
N VAL A 87 -2.81 -1.42 -6.36
CA VAL A 87 -1.79 -0.86 -5.47
C VAL A 87 -0.89 0.07 -6.27
N VAL A 88 -0.72 1.30 -5.78
CA VAL A 88 0.21 2.28 -6.35
C VAL A 88 1.19 2.73 -5.27
N VAL A 89 2.46 2.88 -5.64
CA VAL A 89 3.53 3.34 -4.77
C VAL A 89 4.28 4.47 -5.45
N ASP A 90 4.30 5.63 -4.80
CA ASP A 90 5.11 6.79 -5.19
C ASP A 90 6.37 6.83 -4.35
N LEU A 91 7.52 6.52 -4.95
CA LEU A 91 8.80 6.59 -4.26
C LEU A 91 9.36 8.01 -4.28
N THR A 92 10.06 8.39 -3.21
CA THR A 92 10.84 9.63 -3.17
C THR A 92 11.99 9.55 -4.18
N ALA A 93 12.35 10.70 -4.75
CA ALA A 93 13.38 10.76 -5.77
C ALA A 93 14.74 10.21 -5.29
N ARG A 94 15.42 9.48 -6.18
CA ARG A 94 16.81 9.05 -6.02
C ARG A 94 17.62 9.52 -7.22
N GLY A 95 18.70 10.25 -6.98
CA GLY A 95 19.49 10.85 -8.06
C GLY A 95 18.68 11.80 -8.96
N GLY A 96 17.64 12.43 -8.41
CA GLY A 96 16.72 13.29 -9.16
C GLY A 96 15.63 12.56 -9.94
N ILE A 97 15.58 11.22 -9.91
CA ILE A 97 14.58 10.42 -10.62
C ILE A 97 13.52 9.96 -9.65
N GLN A 98 12.25 10.22 -9.98
CA GLN A 98 11.08 9.76 -9.22
C GLN A 98 10.42 8.59 -9.93
N GLN A 99 9.97 7.59 -9.17
CA GLN A 99 9.31 6.39 -9.70
C GLN A 99 7.93 6.24 -9.07
N ARG A 100 6.92 6.02 -9.92
CA ARG A 100 5.59 5.53 -9.55
C ARG A 100 5.49 4.09 -10.02
N ILE A 101 5.22 3.17 -9.10
CA ILE A 101 5.04 1.75 -9.40
C ILE A 101 3.58 1.38 -9.12
N SER A 102 2.92 0.72 -10.06
CA SER A 102 1.54 0.27 -9.93
C SER A 102 1.41 -1.21 -10.24
N PHE A 103 0.56 -1.93 -9.50
CA PHE A 103 0.23 -3.33 -9.76
C PHE A 103 -1.26 -3.58 -9.48
N GLY A 104 -1.89 -4.44 -10.30
CA GLY A 104 -3.32 -4.75 -10.21
C GLY A 104 -4.18 -3.82 -11.08
N GLU A 105 -5.41 -3.57 -10.64
CA GLU A 105 -6.34 -2.66 -11.29
C GLU A 105 -5.78 -1.23 -11.32
N TYR A 106 -5.93 -0.55 -12.45
CA TYR A 106 -5.53 0.84 -12.58
C TYR A 106 -6.47 1.76 -11.78
N PHE A 107 -5.89 2.69 -11.04
CA PHE A 107 -6.61 3.83 -10.46
C PHE A 107 -5.67 5.02 -10.34
N GLU A 108 -6.23 6.22 -10.31
CA GLU A 108 -5.48 7.44 -10.08
C GLU A 108 -5.43 7.75 -8.58
N PRO A 109 -4.24 7.76 -7.94
CA PRO A 109 -4.15 8.04 -6.52
C PRO A 109 -4.62 9.46 -6.17
N ILE A 110 -5.59 9.58 -5.26
CA ILE A 110 -5.98 10.86 -4.71
C ILE A 110 -5.11 11.15 -3.49
N ILE A 111 -4.33 12.23 -3.55
CA ILE A 111 -3.55 12.68 -2.39
C ILE A 111 -4.55 13.22 -1.35
N LYS A 112 -4.87 12.38 -0.36
CA LYS A 112 -5.65 12.81 0.81
C LYS A 112 -4.70 13.57 1.73
N GLU A 113 -4.79 14.89 1.73
CA GLU A 113 -4.11 15.69 2.74
C GLU A 113 -4.70 15.37 4.12
N ASN A 114 -3.84 15.27 5.13
CA ASN A 114 -4.31 15.14 6.51
C ASN A 114 -4.97 16.47 6.89
N VAL A 115 -6.29 16.50 6.87
CA VAL A 115 -7.12 17.68 7.24
C VAL A 115 -6.88 18.14 8.69
N PHE A 116 -6.09 17.39 9.49
CA PHE A 116 -5.79 17.67 10.90
C PHE A 116 -4.31 18.01 11.18
N GLN A 117 -3.57 18.55 10.20
CA GLN A 117 -2.33 19.26 10.51
C GLN A 117 -2.67 20.74 10.78
N LEU A 118 -2.87 21.06 12.07
CA LEU A 118 -2.67 22.41 12.61
C LEU A 118 -1.18 22.62 12.89
#